data_AF-A0A815G5Q7-F1
#
_entry.id   AF-A0A815G5Q7-F1
#
_cell.length_a   1.000
_cell.length_b   1.000
_cell.length_c   1.000
_cell.angle_alpha   90.00
_cell.angle_beta   90.00
_cell.angle_gamma   90.00
#
_symmetry.space_group_name_H-M   'P 1'
#
loop_
_entity.id
_entity.type
_entity.pdbx_description
1 polymer ?
#
loop_
_entity_poly.entity_id
_entity_poly.type
_entity_poly.pdbx_seq_one_letter_code
_entity_poly.pdbx_strand_id
1 'polypeptide(L)' 'MLAIEKKGNVSVKLSIENKMETINYYPSDTTIGTLLFNNYIYEEIRCLTVKELTSSQAIDRLDAPLSDSPYDLPLEPFD' A
#
# COMPACT_ATOMS: atom_id res chain seq x y z
N MET A 1 -28.49 -11.99 -19.33
CA MET A 1 -28.32 -13.24 -18.57
C MET A 1 -26.83 -13.49 -18.44
N LEU A 2 -26.27 -13.29 -17.24
CA LEU A 2 -24.90 -13.66 -16.88
C LEU A 2 -24.92 -13.93 -15.38
N ALA A 3 -24.84 -15.21 -15.04
CA ALA A 3 -24.71 -15.68 -13.67
C ALA A 3 -23.23 -15.59 -13.29
N ILE A 4 -22.93 -14.96 -12.16
CA ILE A 4 -21.59 -14.96 -11.56
C ILE A 4 -21.74 -15.56 -10.17
N GLU A 5 -21.34 -16.82 -10.04
CA GLU A 5 -21.21 -17.50 -8.74
C GLU A 5 -20.05 -16.88 -7.95
N LYS A 6 -20.33 -16.38 -6.74
CA LYS A 6 -19.31 -15.90 -5.81
C LYS A 6 -19.09 -16.93 -4.71
N LYS A 7 -17.99 -17.68 -4.80
CA LYS A 7 -17.49 -18.54 -3.72
C LYS A 7 -16.63 -17.72 -2.75
N GLY A 8 -16.93 -17.86 -1.45
CA GLY A 8 -15.99 -17.59 -0.36
C GLY A 8 -16.32 -16.38 0.50
N ASN A 9 -17.21 -16.56 1.49
CA ASN A 9 -17.31 -15.65 2.63
C ASN A 9 -16.17 -15.95 3.61
N VAL A 10 -15.34 -14.97 3.94
CA VAL A 10 -14.40 -15.05 5.07
C VAL A 10 -15.06 -14.33 6.25
N SER A 11 -15.46 -15.09 7.27
CA SER A 11 -16.05 -14.56 8.50
C SER A 11 -14.98 -14.47 9.58
N VAL A 12 -14.61 -13.25 9.97
CA VAL A 12 -13.76 -13.00 11.14
C VAL A 12 -14.66 -12.82 12.36
N LYS A 13 -14.49 -13.64 13.39
CA LYS A 13 -15.19 -13.51 14.67
C LYS A 13 -14.34 -12.74 15.67
N LEU A 14 -14.77 -11.53 16.02
CA LEU A 14 -14.24 -10.76 17.15
C LEU A 14 -15.25 -10.86 18.30
N SER A 15 -14.77 -11.29 19.48
CA SER A 15 -15.60 -11.41 20.68
C SER A 15 -15.40 -10.17 21.54
N ILE A 16 -16.37 -9.24 21.49
CA ILE A 16 -16.51 -8.15 22.46
C ILE A 16 -17.76 -8.49 23.28
N GLU A 17 -17.65 -8.39 24.60
CA GLU A 17 -18.61 -8.85 25.61
C GLU A 17 -20.09 -8.81 25.15
N ASN A 18 -20.66 -10.00 24.97
CA ASN A 18 -22.10 -10.29 24.88
C ASN A 18 -22.93 -9.65 23.75
N LYS A 19 -22.34 -9.30 22.59
CA LYS A 19 -23.07 -9.23 21.31
C LYS A 19 -22.20 -9.75 20.17
N MET A 20 -22.59 -10.87 19.55
CA MET A 20 -22.03 -11.26 18.25
C MET A 20 -22.60 -10.34 17.18
N GLU A 21 -21.95 -9.21 16.93
CA GLU A 21 -22.23 -8.42 15.73
C GLU A 21 -21.41 -8.98 14.57
N THR A 22 -22.13 -9.46 13.55
CA THR A 22 -21.50 -9.83 12.28
C THR A 22 -21.31 -8.54 11.48
N ILE A 23 -20.10 -8.00 11.49
CA ILE A 23 -19.74 -6.85 10.66
C ILE A 23 -19.51 -7.37 9.23
N ASN A 24 -20.45 -7.09 8.34
CA ASN A 24 -20.28 -7.35 6.91
C ASN A 24 -19.45 -6.22 6.30
N TYR A 25 -18.17 -6.48 6.05
CA TYR A 25 -17.29 -5.52 5.35
C TYR A 25 -17.48 -5.65 3.83
N TYR A 26 -17.99 -4.60 3.19
CA TYR A 26 -18.14 -4.51 1.74
C TYR A 26 -17.09 -3.55 1.18
N PRO A 27 -16.01 -4.04 0.54
CA PRO A 27 -14.92 -3.19 0.04
C PRO A 27 -15.34 -2.19 -1.04
N SER A 28 -16.46 -2.45 -1.73
CA SER A 28 -16.94 -1.66 -2.87
C SER A 28 -17.52 -0.29 -2.49
N ASP A 29 -17.87 -0.10 -1.23
CA ASP A 29 -18.60 1.09 -0.77
C ASP A 29 -17.73 1.96 0.16
N THR A 30 -16.41 1.75 0.13
CA THR A 30 -15.47 2.45 1.01
C THR A 30 -15.29 3.89 0.52
N THR A 31 -16.03 4.82 1.12
CA THR A 31 -15.82 6.26 0.94
C THR A 31 -14.90 6.80 2.03
N ILE A 32 -13.92 7.64 1.65
CA ILE A 32 -13.10 8.36 2.63
C ILE A 32 -14.01 9.36 3.36
N GLY A 33 -14.30 9.09 4.64
CA GLY A 33 -15.20 9.92 5.44
C GLY A 33 -14.55 11.21 5.96
N THR A 34 -13.29 11.16 6.36
CA THR A 34 -12.54 12.29 6.92
C THR A 34 -11.07 12.20 6.54
N LEU A 35 -10.45 13.35 6.25
CA LEU A 35 -9.00 13.48 6.07
C LEU A 35 -8.40 14.16 7.30
N LEU A 36 -7.36 13.56 7.86
CA LEU A 36 -6.58 14.13 8.96
C LEU A 36 -5.20 14.52 8.43
N PHE A 37 -4.75 15.72 8.78
CA PHE A 37 -3.43 16.21 8.41
C PHE A 37 -2.49 16.04 9.59
N ASN A 38 -1.47 15.22 9.41
CA ASN A 38 -0.39 15.00 10.37
C ASN A 38 0.95 15.02 9.64
N ASN A 39 2.02 15.20 10.38
CA ASN A 39 3.37 15.04 9.86
C ASN A 39 3.79 13.58 9.99
N TYR A 40 4.48 13.06 8.98
CA TYR A 40 5.17 11.79 9.10
C TYR A 40 6.34 11.92 10.08
N ILE A 41 6.51 10.92 10.94
CA ILE A 41 7.75 10.75 11.72
C ILE A 41 8.77 9.92 10.95
N TYR A 42 10.03 10.02 11.35
CA TYR A 42 11.14 9.35 10.67
C TYR A 42 10.93 7.82 10.57
N GLU A 43 10.44 7.21 11.64
CA GLU A 43 10.16 5.77 11.72
C GLU A 43 9.08 5.35 10.71
N GLU A 44 8.03 6.15 10.53
CA GLU A 44 6.97 5.88 9.55
C GLU A 44 7.51 5.94 8.12
N ILE A 45 8.32 6.96 7.81
CA ILE A 45 8.96 7.10 6.50
C ILE A 45 9.83 5.88 6.21
N ARG A 46 10.63 5.42 7.18
CA ARG A 46 11.47 4.23 6.99
C ARG A 46 10.67 2.95 6.77
N CYS A 47 9.52 2.80 7.43
CA CYS A 47 8.65 1.64 7.24
C CYS A 47 7.92 1.65 5.88
N LEU A 48 7.65 2.84 5.33
CA LEU A 48 6.96 3.00 4.05
C LEU A 48 7.91 2.98 2.84
N THR A 49 9.17 3.35 3.04
CA THR A 49 10.17 3.48 1.97
C THR A 49 10.67 2.11 1.51
N VAL A 50 10.70 1.90 0.19
CA VAL A 50 11.22 0.66 -0.42
C VAL A 50 12.75 0.66 -0.61
N LYS A 51 13.37 1.85 -0.66
CA LYS A 51 14.79 2.02 -0.96
C LYS A 51 15.34 3.34 -0.39
N GLU A 52 16.52 3.29 0.22
CA GLU A 52 17.28 4.48 0.61
C GLU A 52 18.14 4.96 -0.57
N LEU A 53 18.08 6.26 -0.87
CA LEU A 53 18.80 6.86 -2.00
C LEU A 53 20.08 7.54 -1.49
N THR A 54 21.22 7.11 -2.01
CA THR A 54 22.55 7.58 -1.57
C THR A 54 23.41 8.08 -2.72
N SER A 55 23.04 7.79 -3.97
CA SER A 55 23.73 8.28 -5.16
C SER A 55 23.18 9.65 -5.60
N SER A 56 24.08 10.59 -5.87
CA SER A 56 23.74 11.85 -6.53
C SER A 56 23.63 11.73 -8.05
N GLN A 57 24.14 10.63 -8.62
CA GLN A 57 24.08 10.35 -10.05
C GLN A 57 22.87 9.47 -10.36
N ALA A 58 22.05 9.89 -11.32
CA ALA A 58 20.78 9.26 -11.65
C ALA A 58 20.91 8.09 -12.65
N ILE A 59 21.66 8.31 -13.72
CA ILE A 59 21.88 7.34 -14.80
C ILE A 59 23.37 7.19 -15.11
N ASP A 60 23.74 6.06 -15.67
CA ASP A 60 25.09 5.79 -16.16
C ASP A 60 25.32 6.37 -17.58
N ARG A 61 26.45 6.03 -18.20
CA ARG A 61 26.82 6.53 -19.53
C ARG A 61 26.08 5.84 -20.69
N LEU A 62 25.33 4.79 -20.39
CA LEU A 62 24.51 4.02 -21.32
C LEU A 62 23.01 4.28 -21.08
N ASP A 63 22.68 5.34 -20.35
CA ASP A 63 21.33 5.75 -19.97
C ASP A 63 20.59 4.72 -19.08
N ALA A 64 21.34 3.84 -18.39
CA ALA A 64 20.76 2.90 -17.43
C ALA A 64 20.68 3.51 -16.01
N PRO A 65 19.62 3.22 -15.24
CA PRO A 65 19.50 3.70 -13.87
C PRO A 65 20.55 3.05 -12.97
N LEU A 66 21.12 3.86 -12.08
CA LEU A 66 22.10 3.40 -11.09
C LEU A 66 21.41 2.90 -9.80
N SER A 67 22.04 1.96 -9.10
CA SER A 67 21.62 1.59 -7.74
C SER A 67 21.68 2.80 -6.81
N ASP A 68 20.72 2.86 -5.88
CA ASP A 68 20.61 3.90 -4.84
C ASP A 68 20.45 5.31 -5.42
N SER A 69 20.06 5.41 -6.70
CA SER A 69 19.84 6.66 -7.41
C SER A 69 18.35 7.05 -7.44
N PRO A 70 18.02 8.29 -7.84
CA PRO A 70 16.63 8.71 -8.04
C PRO A 70 15.81 7.85 -9.01
N TYR A 71 16.45 7.04 -9.87
CA TYR A 71 15.79 6.14 -10.82
C TYR A 71 16.01 4.66 -10.49
N ASP A 72 16.41 4.31 -9.26
CA ASP A 72 16.68 2.92 -8.88
C ASP A 72 15.44 2.03 -9.11
N LEU A 73 15.65 0.86 -9.70
CA LEU A 73 14.60 -0.06 -10.15
C LEU A 73 13.62 -0.54 -9.05
N PRO A 74 13.98 -0.58 -7.75
CA PRO A 74 13.02 -0.87 -6.69
C PRO A 74 11.95 0.22 -6.47
N LEU A 75 12.16 1.44 -6.97
CA LEU A 75 11.15 2.51 -6.87
C LEU A 75 10.01 2.27 -7.85
N GLU A 76 10.36 2.00 -9.11
CA GLU A 76 9.43 1.68 -10.20
C GLU A 76 10.20 1.08 -11.39
N PRO A 77 9.52 0.38 -12.31
CA PRO A 77 10.11 0.03 -13.60
C PRO A 77 10.61 1.28 -14.33
N PHE A 78 11.85 1.21 -14.82
CA PHE A 78 12.46 2.25 -15.64
C PHE A 78 12.44 1.82 -17.12
N ASP A 79 12.16 2.78 -18.01
CA ASP A 79 11.91 2.65 -19.46
C ASP A 79 12.67 1.52 -20.20
#